data_AF-A0A379DWF1-F1
#
_entry.id   AF-A0A379DWF1-F1
#
_cell.length_a   1.000
_cell.length_b   1.000
_cell.length_c   1.000
_cell.angle_alpha   90.00
_cell.angle_beta   90.00
_cell.angle_gamma   90.00
#
_symmetry.space_group_name_H-M   'P 1'
#
loop_
_entity.id
_entity.type
_entity.pdbx_description
1 polymer ?
#
loop_
_entity_poly.entity_id
_entity_poly.type
_entity_poly.pdbx_seq_one_letter_code
_entity_poly.pdbx_strand_id
1 'polypeptide(L)'
;MVMKKLFLLSIMAFAISVTSCTNDSQDELVSNGTALSKRTAEDANTVITDKGELIHLEDTTVYTAKLSDFISTTNSEPDAWSSNQTRASNDSYPKKITVKGFDRKEQFGGYKKMIFSDAEKYGLYKGSIYLVCFYKIYKDLAQSNNESIKPRNYNTNPDDVAMGWAPDEYDKNGKLIKGFTNTTNSINGFVTASTILRYVKCDISGASYDRFIPYTPQNLVWQYVLNYSESWD
;
A
#
# COMPACT_ATOMS: atom_id res chain seq x y z
N MET A 1 -81.58 -25.07 -4.03
CA MET A 1 -80.32 -24.69 -3.33
C MET A 1 -79.18 -24.89 -4.31
N VAL A 2 -78.33 -23.95 -4.69
CA VAL A 2 -78.14 -22.52 -4.42
C VAL A 2 -77.89 -21.86 -5.78
N MET A 3 -78.36 -20.63 -5.91
CA MET A 3 -78.40 -19.80 -7.11
C MET A 3 -77.24 -18.78 -7.09
N LYS A 4 -76.93 -18.20 -8.27
CA LYS A 4 -76.22 -16.92 -8.54
C LYS A 4 -74.70 -17.02 -8.75
N LYS A 5 -74.04 -16.35 -9.71
CA LYS A 5 -74.33 -15.37 -10.80
C LYS A 5 -73.03 -15.33 -11.67
N LEU A 6 -73.07 -15.31 -13.01
CA LEU A 6 -72.94 -14.11 -13.90
C LEU A 6 -71.73 -13.19 -13.55
N PHE A 7 -70.86 -12.67 -14.43
CA PHE A 7 -70.74 -12.61 -15.91
C PHE A 7 -69.45 -11.78 -16.26
N LEU A 8 -68.89 -11.97 -17.47
CA LEU A 8 -68.09 -11.03 -18.34
C LEU A 8 -66.79 -10.37 -17.81
N LEU A 9 -65.61 -10.39 -18.45
CA LEU A 9 -65.14 -10.29 -19.85
C LEU A 9 -65.33 -8.90 -20.50
N SER A 10 -64.23 -8.13 -20.67
CA SER A 10 -63.93 -7.10 -21.71
C SER A 10 -62.72 -6.23 -21.27
N ILE A 11 -61.54 -6.31 -21.91
CA ILE A 11 -61.02 -5.46 -23.01
C ILE A 11 -60.95 -3.96 -22.64
N MET A 12 -59.76 -3.34 -22.54
CA MET A 12 -59.09 -2.62 -23.65
C MET A 12 -57.84 -1.84 -23.17
N ALA A 13 -56.87 -1.74 -24.07
CA ALA A 13 -55.64 -0.94 -23.98
C ALA A 13 -55.82 0.47 -24.62
N PHE A 14 -54.73 1.26 -24.59
CA PHE A 14 -54.49 2.60 -25.18
C PHE A 14 -55.03 3.81 -24.37
N ALA A 15 -54.35 4.96 -24.24
CA ALA A 15 -53.39 5.60 -25.14
C ALA A 15 -52.40 6.56 -24.43
N ILE A 16 -51.31 6.81 -25.15
CA ILE A 16 -50.24 7.80 -24.97
C ILE A 16 -50.81 9.23 -25.03
N SER A 17 -50.35 10.13 -24.16
CA SER A 17 -50.49 11.58 -24.35
C SER A 17 -49.11 12.25 -24.33
N VAL A 18 -48.66 12.59 -25.54
CA VAL A 18 -47.68 13.64 -25.82
C VAL A 18 -48.36 15.00 -25.65
N THR A 19 -47.79 15.88 -24.83
CA THR A 19 -48.07 17.32 -24.86
C THR A 19 -46.78 18.04 -25.16
N SER A 20 -46.78 18.77 -26.27
CA SER A 20 -45.67 19.55 -26.81
C SER A 20 -45.95 21.04 -26.62
N CYS A 21 -44.90 21.75 -26.21
CA CYS A 21 -44.55 23.17 -26.40
C CYS A 21 -45.52 24.26 -25.91
N THR A 22 -45.03 25.13 -25.02
CA THR A 22 -44.68 26.52 -25.39
C THR A 22 -43.49 26.99 -24.56
N ASN A 23 -42.45 27.49 -25.22
CA ASN A 23 -41.41 28.33 -24.65
C ASN A 23 -42.03 29.72 -24.42
N ASP A 24 -41.90 30.28 -23.22
CA ASP A 24 -41.70 31.72 -23.03
C ASP A 24 -41.13 32.01 -21.65
N SER A 25 -40.34 33.08 -21.62
CA SER A 25 -39.29 33.43 -20.67
C SER A 25 -39.74 34.18 -19.40
N GLN A 26 -38.83 34.12 -18.42
CA GLN A 26 -38.51 35.09 -17.34
C GLN A 26 -38.94 34.79 -15.88
N ASP A 27 -37.86 34.70 -15.10
CA ASP A 27 -37.56 35.15 -13.73
C ASP A 27 -38.19 34.55 -12.46
N GLU A 28 -37.26 33.93 -11.71
CA GLU A 28 -37.02 33.94 -10.26
C GLU A 28 -38.18 33.69 -9.28
N LEU A 29 -38.09 32.59 -8.51
CA LEU A 29 -37.61 32.65 -7.12
C LEU A 29 -37.39 31.23 -6.53
N VAL A 30 -36.13 30.97 -6.17
CA VAL A 30 -35.58 30.13 -5.08
C VAL A 30 -36.52 29.12 -4.38
N SER A 31 -36.21 27.83 -4.51
CA SER A 31 -36.42 26.84 -3.44
C SER A 31 -35.44 25.66 -3.54
N ASN A 32 -34.42 25.70 -2.68
CA ASN A 32 -33.57 24.61 -2.17
C ASN A 32 -33.51 23.31 -2.99
N GLY A 33 -32.68 23.30 -4.03
CA GLY A 33 -32.13 22.07 -4.59
C GLY A 33 -30.77 21.77 -3.98
N THR A 34 -30.65 20.75 -3.12
CA THR A 34 -29.42 19.94 -3.14
C THR A 34 -29.53 19.06 -4.36
N ALA A 35 -29.14 19.65 -5.50
CA ALA A 35 -29.02 18.94 -6.75
C ALA A 35 -28.13 17.72 -6.52
N LEU A 36 -28.71 16.53 -6.70
CA LEU A 36 -27.96 15.32 -6.94
C LEU A 36 -27.14 15.59 -8.21
N SER A 37 -25.91 16.06 -8.03
CA SER A 37 -25.04 16.45 -9.14
C SER A 37 -24.95 15.26 -10.08
N LYS A 38 -25.37 15.50 -11.32
CA LYS A 38 -25.37 14.56 -12.42
C LYS A 38 -23.91 14.13 -12.59
N ARG A 39 -23.55 12.96 -12.06
CA ARG A 39 -22.19 12.43 -12.18
C ARG A 39 -21.87 12.27 -13.66
N THR A 40 -21.04 13.16 -14.18
CA THR A 40 -20.60 13.12 -15.57
C THR A 40 -19.58 11.99 -15.67
N ALA A 41 -19.39 11.36 -16.83
CA ALA A 41 -18.54 10.18 -16.98
C ALA A 41 -17.05 10.35 -16.50
N GLU A 42 -16.61 11.58 -16.20
CA GLU A 42 -15.35 11.90 -15.51
C GLU A 42 -15.32 11.45 -14.03
N ASP A 43 -16.47 11.18 -13.41
CA ASP A 43 -16.60 10.74 -12.01
C ASP A 43 -16.26 9.27 -11.76
N ALA A 44 -16.03 8.47 -12.81
CA ALA A 44 -15.71 7.05 -12.65
C ALA A 44 -14.30 6.80 -12.09
N ASN A 45 -13.40 7.77 -12.24
CA ASN A 45 -11.99 7.67 -11.86
C ASN A 45 -11.64 8.48 -10.62
N THR A 46 -12.63 9.07 -9.95
CA THR A 46 -12.39 9.93 -8.79
C THR A 46 -13.01 9.30 -7.54
N VAL A 47 -12.20 9.12 -6.51
CA VAL A 47 -12.66 8.72 -5.18
C VAL A 47 -12.64 9.94 -4.27
N ILE A 48 -13.77 10.25 -3.66
CA ILE A 48 -13.89 11.30 -2.66
C ILE A 48 -13.84 10.62 -1.30
N THR A 49 -12.86 11.00 -0.49
CA THR A 49 -12.73 10.47 0.87
C THR A 49 -13.81 11.05 1.79
N ASP A 50 -14.07 10.38 2.92
CA ASP A 50 -14.89 10.90 4.02
C ASP A 50 -14.38 12.24 4.60
N LYS A 51 -13.12 12.58 4.35
CA LYS A 51 -12.48 13.86 4.68
C LYS A 51 -12.60 14.92 3.57
N GLY A 52 -13.27 14.61 2.46
CA GLY A 52 -13.47 15.51 1.32
C GLY A 52 -12.28 15.62 0.35
N GLU A 53 -11.21 14.83 0.56
CA GLU A 53 -10.09 14.76 -0.39
C GLU A 53 -10.52 14.05 -1.67
N LEU A 54 -10.26 14.67 -2.84
CA LEU A 54 -10.49 14.06 -4.15
C LEU A 54 -9.21 13.37 -4.64
N ILE A 55 -9.33 12.07 -4.93
CA ILE A 55 -8.24 11.25 -5.46
C ILE A 55 -8.60 10.85 -6.88
N HIS A 56 -7.86 11.39 -7.86
CA HIS A 56 -7.99 10.98 -9.25
C HIS A 56 -7.13 9.75 -9.54
N LEU A 57 -7.72 8.74 -10.17
CA LEU A 57 -7.09 7.47 -10.51
C LEU A 57 -6.71 7.46 -11.98
N GLU A 58 -5.41 7.42 -12.25
CA GLU A 58 -4.88 7.19 -13.61
C GLU A 58 -5.10 5.73 -14.05
N ASP A 59 -5.08 4.80 -13.11
CA ASP A 59 -5.27 3.36 -13.35
C ASP A 59 -6.57 2.87 -12.72
N THR A 60 -7.45 2.33 -13.56
CA THR A 60 -8.76 1.81 -13.15
C THR A 60 -8.77 0.29 -12.97
N THR A 61 -7.64 -0.38 -13.15
CA THR A 61 -7.49 -1.83 -12.94
C THR A 61 -7.55 -2.15 -11.46
N VAL A 62 -8.26 -3.23 -11.10
CA VAL A 62 -8.25 -3.77 -9.73
C VAL A 62 -7.27 -4.92 -9.67
N TYR A 63 -6.21 -4.74 -8.88
CA TYR A 63 -5.19 -5.76 -8.68
C TYR A 63 -5.56 -6.65 -7.49
N THR A 64 -5.37 -7.96 -7.64
CA THR A 64 -5.43 -8.87 -6.50
C THR A 64 -4.02 -9.08 -5.98
N ALA A 65 -3.82 -8.82 -4.69
CA ALA A 65 -2.57 -9.09 -4.01
C ALA A 65 -2.85 -9.93 -2.76
N LYS A 66 -1.85 -10.67 -2.33
CA LYS A 66 -1.77 -11.15 -0.96
C LYS A 66 -0.72 -10.30 -0.28
N LEU A 67 -1.06 -9.65 0.82
CA LEU A 67 -0.10 -8.88 1.62
C LEU A 67 1.01 -9.77 2.16
N SER A 68 0.72 -11.06 2.36
CA SER A 68 1.69 -12.11 2.67
C SER A 68 2.30 -12.83 1.47
N ASP A 69 1.98 -12.49 0.21
CA ASP A 69 2.68 -13.07 -0.96
C ASP A 69 4.12 -12.56 -1.13
N PHE A 70 4.55 -11.64 -0.28
CA PHE A 70 5.94 -11.24 -0.13
C PHE A 70 6.58 -12.15 0.92
N ILE A 71 7.03 -13.32 0.46
CA ILE A 71 7.42 -14.43 1.30
C ILE A 71 8.84 -14.20 1.86
N SER A 72 8.98 -14.47 3.15
CA SER A 72 10.22 -14.86 3.83
C SER A 72 10.72 -16.19 3.22
N THR A 73 11.36 -16.15 2.05
CA THR A 73 11.83 -17.38 1.40
C THR A 73 12.99 -17.98 2.21
N THR A 74 12.82 -19.21 2.67
CA THR A 74 13.75 -19.95 3.54
C THR A 74 15.02 -20.46 2.85
N ASN A 75 15.33 -19.99 1.65
CA ASN A 75 16.44 -20.53 0.86
C ASN A 75 17.39 -19.40 0.47
N SER A 76 18.33 -19.07 1.35
CA SER A 76 19.56 -18.41 0.92
C SER A 76 20.63 -18.53 2.00
N GLU A 77 21.86 -18.51 1.50
CA GLU A 77 23.19 -18.51 2.12
C GLU A 77 23.29 -18.23 3.64
N PRO A 78 24.34 -18.76 4.31
CA PRO A 78 24.57 -18.55 5.73
C PRO A 78 24.43 -17.07 6.12
N ASP A 79 23.47 -16.79 7.01
CA ASP A 79 23.18 -15.44 7.48
C ASP A 79 24.40 -14.90 8.22
N ALA A 80 25.03 -13.85 7.66
CA ALA A 80 26.18 -13.20 8.28
C ALA A 80 25.86 -12.67 9.70
N TRP A 81 24.58 -12.44 9.98
CA TRP A 81 24.10 -12.09 11.32
C TRP A 81 24.14 -13.26 12.31
N SER A 82 24.11 -14.50 11.84
CA SER A 82 24.13 -15.72 12.66
C SER A 82 25.54 -16.27 12.94
N SER A 83 26.58 -15.75 12.27
CA SER A 83 27.94 -16.20 12.50
C SER A 83 28.42 -15.82 13.91
N ASN A 84 29.11 -16.76 14.56
CA ASN A 84 29.72 -16.55 15.87
C ASN A 84 30.98 -15.70 15.70
N GLN A 85 31.08 -14.58 16.41
CA GLN A 85 32.36 -13.89 16.59
C GLN A 85 33.29 -14.82 17.39
N THR A 86 34.35 -15.31 16.76
CA THR A 86 35.46 -15.95 17.48
C THR A 86 36.10 -14.90 18.39
N ARG A 87 36.24 -15.21 19.69
CA ARG A 87 36.76 -14.32 20.74
C ARG A 87 38.11 -13.70 20.33
N ALA A 88 38.13 -12.46 19.85
CA ALA A 88 39.34 -11.64 19.80
C ALA A 88 38.93 -10.15 19.78
N SER A 89 39.31 -9.41 20.84
CA SER A 89 39.27 -7.95 21.04
C SER A 89 37.97 -7.16 20.81
N ASN A 90 37.77 -6.11 21.61
CA ASN A 90 36.59 -5.23 21.60
C ASN A 90 36.39 -4.43 20.28
N ASP A 91 37.32 -4.55 19.31
CA ASP A 91 37.29 -3.92 18.00
C ASP A 91 37.10 -4.90 16.83
N SER A 92 36.77 -6.17 17.09
CA SER A 92 36.61 -7.15 16.01
C SER A 92 35.36 -6.91 15.16
N TYR A 93 35.59 -6.79 13.86
CA TYR A 93 34.57 -7.03 12.85
C TYR A 93 34.31 -8.53 12.69
N PRO A 94 33.11 -8.93 12.23
CA PRO A 94 31.94 -8.11 11.90
C PRO A 94 31.20 -7.54 13.13
N LYS A 95 30.62 -6.33 13.04
CA LYS A 95 29.77 -5.75 14.11
C LYS A 95 28.29 -5.88 13.75
N LYS A 96 27.47 -6.40 14.68
CA LYS A 96 26.01 -6.52 14.50
C LYS A 96 25.32 -5.28 15.06
N ILE A 97 24.60 -4.55 14.23
CA ILE A 97 23.94 -3.29 14.61
C ILE A 97 22.43 -3.40 14.42
N THR A 98 21.68 -2.86 15.37
CA THR A 98 20.22 -2.71 15.31
C THR A 98 19.84 -1.25 15.52
N VAL A 99 19.12 -0.66 14.57
CA VAL A 99 18.58 0.70 14.65
C VAL A 99 17.07 0.66 14.44
N LYS A 100 16.32 1.56 15.06
CA LYS A 100 14.85 1.62 14.95
C LYS A 100 14.37 2.90 14.28
N GLY A 101 13.15 2.87 13.74
CA GLY A 101 12.46 4.02 13.19
C GLY A 101 12.83 4.33 11.74
N PHE A 102 12.64 5.57 11.32
CA PHE A 102 12.95 6.05 9.98
C PHE A 102 13.32 7.54 10.06
N ASP A 103 14.04 8.04 9.06
CA ASP A 103 14.44 9.45 9.01
C ASP A 103 13.61 10.25 8.00
N ARG A 104 13.22 9.61 6.89
CA ARG A 104 12.38 10.22 5.85
C ARG A 104 11.54 9.18 5.12
N LYS A 105 10.43 9.62 4.52
CA LYS A 105 9.56 8.80 3.68
C LYS A 105 9.14 9.57 2.45
N GLU A 106 8.98 8.88 1.34
CA GLU A 106 8.64 9.45 0.06
C GLU A 106 7.60 8.55 -0.62
N GLN A 107 6.49 9.13 -1.08
CA GLN A 107 5.53 8.41 -1.90
C GLN A 107 6.14 8.20 -3.29
N PHE A 108 6.02 6.98 -3.82
CA PHE A 108 6.34 6.73 -5.21
C PHE A 108 5.21 5.94 -5.88
N GLY A 109 4.84 6.38 -7.07
CA GLY A 109 3.67 5.90 -7.79
C GLY A 109 2.34 6.50 -7.29
N GLY A 110 1.37 6.51 -8.19
CA GLY A 110 -0.01 6.90 -7.89
C GLY A 110 -0.77 5.84 -7.09
N TYR A 111 -1.99 6.16 -6.71
CA TYR A 111 -2.89 5.22 -6.07
C TYR A 111 -3.37 4.16 -7.06
N LYS A 112 -3.37 2.90 -6.63
CA LYS A 112 -3.91 1.76 -7.36
C LYS A 112 -5.02 1.10 -6.55
N LYS A 113 -6.01 0.53 -7.25
CA LYS A 113 -7.06 -0.27 -6.63
C LYS A 113 -6.54 -1.67 -6.33
N MET A 114 -6.56 -2.08 -5.06
CA MET A 114 -6.09 -3.40 -4.63
C MET A 114 -7.14 -4.12 -3.78
N ILE A 115 -7.27 -5.43 -4.01
CA ILE A 115 -7.97 -6.36 -3.12
C ILE A 115 -6.91 -7.24 -2.46
N PHE A 116 -7.02 -7.38 -1.14
CA PHE A 116 -6.12 -8.21 -0.35
C PHE A 116 -6.78 -9.50 0.08
N SER A 117 -6.20 -10.64 -0.29
CA SER A 117 -6.74 -11.97 0.09
C SER A 117 -6.60 -12.27 1.59
N ASP A 118 -5.70 -11.59 2.28
CA ASP A 118 -5.39 -11.69 3.71
C ASP A 118 -5.54 -10.35 4.46
N ALA A 119 -6.46 -9.50 3.97
CA ALA A 119 -6.78 -8.17 4.51
C ALA A 119 -6.91 -8.13 6.05
N GLU A 120 -7.61 -9.12 6.62
CA GLU A 120 -7.97 -9.17 8.03
C GLU A 120 -6.75 -9.20 8.96
N LYS A 121 -5.63 -9.79 8.53
CA LYS A 121 -4.37 -9.81 9.31
C LYS A 121 -3.82 -8.41 9.59
N TYR A 122 -4.21 -7.44 8.76
CA TYR A 122 -3.76 -6.06 8.84
C TYR A 122 -4.89 -5.11 9.27
N GLY A 123 -5.96 -5.66 9.84
CA GLY A 123 -7.12 -4.91 10.32
C GLY A 123 -7.90 -4.22 9.19
N LEU A 124 -7.96 -4.86 8.02
CA LEU A 124 -8.75 -4.46 6.86
C LEU A 124 -9.88 -5.49 6.63
N TYR A 125 -10.97 -5.06 5.99
CA TYR A 125 -12.09 -5.94 5.64
C TYR A 125 -11.79 -6.78 4.40
N LYS A 126 -12.12 -8.06 4.48
CA LYS A 126 -12.00 -9.01 3.38
C LYS A 126 -13.00 -8.66 2.26
N GLY A 127 -12.54 -8.72 1.01
CA GLY A 127 -13.38 -8.48 -0.17
C GLY A 127 -13.54 -7.00 -0.55
N SER A 128 -13.07 -6.07 0.29
CA SER A 128 -13.05 -4.65 -0.03
C SER A 128 -11.95 -4.29 -1.03
N ILE A 129 -12.23 -3.28 -1.86
CA ILE A 129 -11.26 -2.66 -2.76
C ILE A 129 -10.69 -1.43 -2.07
N TYR A 130 -9.35 -1.36 -2.01
CA TYR A 130 -8.59 -0.30 -1.36
C TYR A 130 -7.83 0.55 -2.35
N LEU A 131 -7.69 1.84 -2.05
CA LEU A 131 -6.72 2.72 -2.70
C LEU A 131 -5.39 2.66 -1.98
N VAL A 132 -4.37 2.21 -2.70
CA VAL A 132 -3.05 1.88 -2.16
C VAL A 132 -1.96 2.51 -3.00
N CYS A 133 -1.01 3.16 -2.36
CA CYS A 133 0.24 3.59 -2.99
C CYS A 133 1.44 2.99 -2.25
N PHE A 134 2.63 3.19 -2.82
CA PHE A 134 3.87 2.73 -2.21
C PHE A 134 4.67 3.90 -1.66
N TYR A 135 5.37 3.65 -0.56
CA TYR A 135 6.32 4.59 0.01
C TYR A 135 7.69 3.94 0.10
N LYS A 136 8.71 4.68 -0.31
CA LYS A 136 10.09 4.41 0.10
C LYS A 136 10.29 5.03 1.47
N ILE A 137 10.72 4.21 2.42
CA ILE A 137 11.08 4.61 3.76
C ILE A 137 12.59 4.53 3.86
N TYR A 138 13.22 5.60 4.33
CA TYR A 138 14.67 5.70 4.38
C TYR A 138 15.17 5.85 5.81
N LYS A 139 16.38 5.33 6.03
CA LYS A 139 17.15 5.48 7.26
C LYS A 139 18.61 5.74 6.88
N ASP A 140 19.20 6.77 7.45
CA ASP A 140 20.62 7.03 7.33
C ASP A 140 21.36 6.22 8.40
N LEU A 141 22.27 5.36 7.94
CA LEU A 141 23.03 4.42 8.74
C LEU A 141 24.48 4.87 8.78
N ALA A 142 25.05 4.98 9.98
CA ALA A 142 26.45 5.38 10.14
C ALA A 142 27.37 4.29 9.55
N GLN A 143 28.31 4.73 8.71
CA GLN A 143 29.31 3.89 8.04
C GLN A 143 30.57 4.73 7.74
N SER A 144 31.70 4.26 8.25
CA SER A 144 33.04 4.79 7.95
C SER A 144 33.49 4.40 6.53
N ASN A 145 34.49 5.10 5.99
CA ASN A 145 34.93 4.89 4.60
C ASN A 145 35.48 3.49 4.30
N ASN A 146 35.99 2.79 5.31
CA ASN A 146 36.55 1.43 5.25
C ASN A 146 35.57 0.36 5.76
N GLU A 147 34.30 0.73 5.91
CA GLU A 147 33.25 -0.19 6.35
C GLU A 147 32.26 -0.41 5.21
N SER A 148 31.58 -1.55 5.24
CA SER A 148 30.45 -1.87 4.38
C SER A 148 29.28 -2.38 5.21
N ILE A 149 28.07 -1.97 4.84
CA ILE A 149 26.84 -2.46 5.43
C ILE A 149 26.32 -3.64 4.60
N LYS A 150 26.15 -4.79 5.26
CA LYS A 150 25.41 -5.94 4.75
C LYS A 150 24.11 -6.08 5.53
N PRO A 151 22.93 -5.86 4.92
CA PRO A 151 21.64 -6.12 5.58
C PRO A 151 21.58 -7.54 6.13
N ARG A 152 20.92 -7.73 7.28
CA ARG A 152 20.58 -9.06 7.79
C ARG A 152 19.72 -9.81 6.76
N ASN A 153 19.82 -11.14 6.72
CA ASN A 153 18.80 -11.93 6.02
C ASN A 153 17.49 -11.96 6.84
N TYR A 154 16.49 -11.19 6.41
CA TYR A 154 15.18 -11.13 7.10
C TYR A 154 14.28 -12.32 6.77
N ASN A 155 14.66 -13.17 5.82
CA ASN A 155 13.85 -14.29 5.33
C ASN A 155 14.09 -15.60 6.10
N THR A 156 15.18 -15.68 6.86
CA THR A 156 15.58 -16.89 7.59
C THR A 156 15.39 -16.76 9.10
N ASN A 157 14.66 -15.75 9.55
CA ASN A 157 14.65 -15.33 10.94
C ASN A 157 13.40 -15.79 11.73
N PRO A 158 13.55 -16.49 12.86
CA PRO A 158 12.42 -16.89 13.72
C PRO A 158 11.72 -15.73 14.46
N ASP A 159 12.36 -14.56 14.58
CA ASP A 159 11.90 -13.48 15.49
C ASP A 159 10.89 -12.48 14.88
N ASP A 160 10.43 -12.69 13.64
CA ASP A 160 9.54 -11.78 12.88
C ASP A 160 9.86 -10.28 13.03
N VAL A 161 11.11 -9.91 12.75
CA VAL A 161 11.59 -8.52 12.88
C VAL A 161 10.81 -7.59 11.95
N ALA A 162 10.30 -6.47 12.49
CA ALA A 162 9.53 -5.49 11.73
C ALA A 162 10.39 -4.82 10.65
N MET A 163 10.15 -5.18 9.39
CA MET A 163 10.86 -4.65 8.23
C MET A 163 9.95 -4.67 7.00
N GLY A 164 10.15 -3.72 6.08
CA GLY A 164 9.47 -3.67 4.80
C GLY A 164 10.11 -4.59 3.77
N TRP A 165 9.98 -4.19 2.50
CA TRP A 165 10.53 -4.93 1.37
C TRP A 165 11.72 -4.22 0.74
N ALA A 166 12.77 -4.97 0.44
CA ALA A 166 13.95 -4.46 -0.21
C ALA A 166 13.57 -3.95 -1.62
N PRO A 167 13.89 -2.69 -1.96
CA PRO A 167 13.68 -2.19 -3.31
C PRO A 167 14.48 -3.00 -4.31
N ASP A 168 13.85 -3.34 -5.44
CA ASP A 168 14.50 -3.97 -6.58
C ASP A 168 15.09 -5.38 -6.31
N GLU A 169 14.81 -5.97 -5.14
CA GLU A 169 15.19 -7.35 -4.82
C GLU A 169 13.98 -8.28 -4.87
N TYR A 170 14.10 -9.33 -5.68
CA TYR A 170 13.06 -10.31 -5.92
C TYR A 170 13.58 -11.72 -5.68
N ASP A 171 12.72 -12.59 -5.16
CA ASP A 171 12.99 -14.01 -5.08
C ASP A 171 12.98 -14.67 -6.46
N LYS A 172 13.33 -15.95 -6.52
CA LYS A 172 13.31 -16.76 -7.76
C LYS A 172 11.95 -16.82 -8.47
N ASN A 173 10.87 -16.43 -7.80
CA ASN A 173 9.51 -16.40 -8.34
C ASN A 173 9.05 -14.98 -8.69
N GLY A 174 9.93 -13.98 -8.62
CA GLY A 174 9.62 -12.58 -8.92
C GLY A 174 8.87 -11.85 -7.79
N LYS A 175 8.92 -12.34 -6.54
CA LYS A 175 8.26 -11.71 -5.39
C LYS A 175 9.25 -10.87 -4.59
N LEU A 176 8.84 -9.69 -4.12
CA LEU A 176 9.72 -8.84 -3.31
C LEU A 176 10.17 -9.56 -2.03
N ILE A 177 11.43 -9.34 -1.68
CA ILE A 177 12.08 -9.92 -0.51
C ILE A 177 11.95 -8.97 0.69
N LYS A 178 11.71 -9.51 1.89
CA LYS A 178 11.72 -8.73 3.14
C LYS A 178 13.13 -8.23 3.40
N GLY A 179 13.29 -6.93 3.67
CA GLY A 179 14.60 -6.34 3.91
C GLY A 179 14.71 -4.89 3.45
N PHE A 180 15.94 -4.47 3.21
CA PHE A 180 16.28 -3.14 2.73
C PHE A 180 17.54 -3.20 1.87
N THR A 181 17.69 -2.23 0.98
CA THR A 181 18.94 -1.96 0.24
C THR A 181 19.56 -0.67 0.75
N ASN A 182 20.87 -0.48 0.54
CA ASN A 182 21.56 0.76 0.89
C ASN A 182 22.42 1.27 -0.25
N THR A 183 22.68 2.57 -0.26
CA THR A 183 23.65 3.18 -1.17
C THR A 183 25.03 2.58 -0.94
N THR A 184 25.80 2.41 -2.01
CA THR A 184 27.16 1.86 -1.94
C THR A 184 28.16 2.85 -1.35
N ASN A 185 27.93 4.14 -1.58
CA ASN A 185 28.85 5.21 -1.19
C ASN A 185 28.37 5.88 0.08
N SER A 186 29.30 6.06 1.03
CA SER A 186 29.09 6.87 2.23
C SER A 186 29.24 8.35 1.89
N ILE A 187 28.29 9.16 2.35
CA ILE A 187 28.34 10.62 2.29
C ILE A 187 28.34 11.13 3.73
N ASN A 188 29.40 11.84 4.11
CA ASN A 188 29.58 12.37 5.48
C ASN A 188 29.47 11.31 6.59
N GLY A 189 29.93 10.09 6.33
CA GLY A 189 29.89 8.99 7.30
C GLY A 189 28.54 8.28 7.39
N PHE A 190 27.65 8.48 6.43
CA PHE A 190 26.35 7.81 6.36
C PHE A 190 26.09 7.21 4.98
N VAL A 191 25.46 6.03 4.97
CA VAL A 191 24.76 5.51 3.80
C VAL A 191 23.26 5.59 4.00
N THR A 192 22.53 5.81 2.93
CA THR A 192 21.08 5.76 2.96
C THR A 192 20.64 4.33 2.74
N ALA A 193 19.96 3.75 3.72
CA ALA A 193 19.17 2.53 3.58
C ALA A 193 17.73 2.85 3.17
N SER A 194 17.10 1.96 2.41
CA SER A 194 15.74 2.13 1.92
C SER A 194 14.95 0.82 1.89
N THR A 195 13.69 0.90 2.29
CA THR A 195 12.71 -0.20 2.25
C THR A 195 11.38 0.32 1.73
N ILE A 196 10.54 -0.56 1.19
CA ILE A 196 9.23 -0.22 0.66
C ILE A 196 8.16 -0.64 1.65
N LEU A 197 7.15 0.22 1.85
CA LEU A 197 5.90 -0.11 2.51
C LEU A 197 4.71 0.25 1.61
N ARG A 198 3.57 -0.39 1.87
CA ARG A 198 2.29 0.02 1.27
C ARG A 198 1.57 0.98 2.20
N TYR A 199 0.90 1.96 1.62
CA TYR A 199 0.02 2.86 2.33
C TYR A 199 -1.40 2.70 1.80
N VAL A 200 -2.29 2.25 2.68
CA VAL A 200 -3.74 2.15 2.42
C VAL A 200 -4.37 3.46 2.84
N LYS A 201 -4.82 4.23 1.85
CA LYS A 201 -5.42 5.54 2.06
C LYS A 201 -6.86 5.42 2.51
N CYS A 202 -7.69 4.81 1.66
CA CYS A 202 -9.12 4.62 1.87
C CYS A 202 -9.60 3.34 1.16
N ASP A 203 -10.85 2.95 1.41
CA ASP A 203 -11.54 2.01 0.53
C ASP A 203 -12.26 2.74 -0.62
N ILE A 204 -12.82 1.96 -1.57
CA ILE A 204 -13.51 2.51 -2.75
C ILE A 204 -14.76 3.32 -2.42
N SER A 205 -15.32 3.18 -1.21
CA SER A 205 -16.43 4.02 -0.74
C SER A 205 -15.99 5.38 -0.22
N GLY A 206 -14.67 5.56 -0.02
CA GLY A 206 -14.07 6.79 0.50
C GLY A 206 -13.77 6.74 2.00
N ALA A 207 -14.08 5.65 2.71
CA ALA A 207 -13.78 5.56 4.14
C ALA A 207 -12.27 5.56 4.38
N SER A 208 -11.76 6.49 5.19
CA SER A 208 -10.32 6.66 5.40
C SER A 208 -9.75 5.61 6.35
N TYR A 209 -8.59 5.05 5.99
CA TYR A 209 -7.82 4.11 6.82
C TYR A 209 -6.46 4.68 7.22
N ASP A 210 -5.80 5.40 6.29
CA ASP A 210 -4.51 6.06 6.49
C ASP A 210 -3.45 5.18 7.19
N ARG A 211 -3.19 3.99 6.65
CA ARG A 211 -2.40 2.93 7.33
C ARG A 211 -1.24 2.41 6.49
N PHE A 212 -0.08 2.27 7.12
CA PHE A 212 1.05 1.54 6.55
C PHE A 212 0.97 0.03 6.83
N ILE A 213 1.38 -0.76 5.85
CA ILE A 213 1.39 -2.22 5.90
C ILE A 213 2.75 -2.74 5.36
N PRO A 214 3.40 -3.73 6.02
CA PRO A 214 2.91 -4.52 7.15
C PRO A 214 3.10 -3.85 8.52
N TYR A 215 3.94 -2.83 8.57
CA TYR A 215 4.31 -2.16 9.82
C TYR A 215 4.20 -0.65 9.64
N THR A 216 3.92 0.04 10.74
CA THR A 216 4.08 1.49 10.84
C THR A 216 5.57 1.86 10.69
N PRO A 217 5.95 2.89 9.92
CA PRO A 217 7.36 3.25 9.68
C PRO A 217 8.21 3.42 10.95
N GLN A 218 7.61 3.95 12.02
CA GLN A 218 8.25 4.12 13.34
C GLN A 218 8.69 2.80 13.99
N ASN A 219 8.04 1.69 13.62
CA ASN A 219 8.30 0.37 14.20
C ASN A 219 9.34 -0.44 13.42
N LEU A 220 9.85 0.08 12.30
CA LEU A 220 10.86 -0.61 11.50
C LEU A 220 12.16 -0.79 12.29
N VAL A 221 12.80 -1.94 12.09
CA VAL A 221 14.03 -2.35 12.79
C VAL A 221 15.08 -2.75 11.76
N TRP A 222 16.08 -1.90 11.61
CA TRP A 222 17.20 -2.02 10.68
C TRP A 222 18.34 -2.80 11.34
N GLN A 223 18.40 -4.09 11.06
CA GLN A 223 19.46 -5.00 11.45
C GLN A 223 20.43 -5.22 10.30
N TYR A 224 21.72 -5.00 10.57
CA TYR A 224 22.79 -5.17 9.59
C TYR A 224 24.13 -5.48 10.23
N VAL A 225 24.99 -6.10 9.43
CA VAL A 225 26.37 -6.36 9.78
C VAL A 225 27.24 -5.30 9.14
N LEU A 226 28.05 -4.63 9.96
CA LEU A 226 29.13 -3.78 9.53
C LEU A 226 30.36 -4.66 9.35
N ASN A 227 30.91 -4.70 8.13
CA ASN A 227 32.13 -5.42 7.81
C ASN A 227 33.23 -4.42 7.48
N TYR A 228 34.45 -4.72 7.90
CA TYR A 228 35.61 -3.98 7.44
C TYR A 228 35.93 -4.39 6.01
N SER A 229 36.08 -3.42 5.13
CA SER A 229 36.56 -3.60 3.77
C SER A 229 37.75 -2.68 3.58
N GLU A 230 38.95 -3.23 3.76
CA GLU A 230 40.19 -2.55 3.45
C GLU A 230 40.24 -2.33 1.94
N SER A 231 40.10 -1.07 1.48
CA SER A 231 40.46 -0.71 0.12
C SER A 231 41.98 -0.73 0.05
N TRP A 232 42.53 -1.74 -0.61
CA TRP A 232 43.94 -1.70 -1.01
C TRP A 232 44.04 -0.70 -2.17
N ASP A 233 44.56 0.49 -1.89
CA ASP A 233 45.03 1.44 -2.92
C ASP A 233 46.29 0.88 -3.63
#